data_AF-A0A0J8R1I6-F1
#
_entry.id   AF-A0A0J8R1I6-F1
#
_cell.length_a   1.000
_cell.length_b   1.000
_cell.length_c   1.000
_cell.angle_alpha   90.00
_cell.angle_beta   90.00
_cell.angle_gamma   90.00
#
_symmetry.space_group_name_H-M   'P 1'
#
loop_
_entity.id
_entity.type
_entity.pdbx_description
1 polymer ?
#
loop_
_entity_poly.entity_id
_entity_poly.type
_entity_poly.pdbx_seq_one_letter_code
_entity_poly.pdbx_strand_id
1 'polypeptide(L)'
;MAAYFSTIERLYTKARESTLTLIPLLSRFRLQETNATPQLDRWVGYTPSAATPADEEDLVPIGGVDDDGKSLEEEMTMLSETKRQDLTVRFKKAADGVYVEAKRSAIGGMTQIPVYFYILLLALGWNEIIAAYIIYQLNLWGPMVKMAEAASHQAVEEGKKRLRDLLEPSDIGHHGMKYKNGTEQYEMSHVRSGRNATKINERDDDDEVEGEETW
;
A
#
# COMPACT_ATOMS: atom_id res chain seq x y z
N MET A 1 -17.52 9.03 -10.25
CA MET A 1 -16.70 7.88 -10.68
C MET A 1 -17.17 7.29 -12.02
N ALA A 2 -18.45 6.91 -12.18
CA ALA A 2 -18.97 6.36 -13.45
C ALA A 2 -18.84 7.29 -14.68
N ALA A 3 -19.07 8.60 -14.51
CA ALA A 3 -18.90 9.58 -15.59
C ALA A 3 -17.43 9.70 -16.06
N TYR A 4 -16.47 9.70 -15.13
CA TYR A 4 -15.03 9.77 -15.42
C TYR A 4 -14.56 8.56 -16.24
N PHE A 5 -15.04 7.37 -15.88
CA PHE A 5 -14.76 6.13 -16.61
C PHE A 5 -15.29 6.17 -18.05
N SER A 6 -16.52 6.63 -18.25
CA SER A 6 -17.11 6.78 -19.58
C SER A 6 -16.33 7.77 -20.46
N THR A 7 -15.80 8.84 -19.88
CA THR A 7 -14.96 9.81 -20.60
C THR A 7 -13.64 9.21 -21.07
N ILE A 8 -12.94 8.44 -20.22
CA ILE A 8 -11.68 7.78 -20.59
C ILE A 8 -11.91 6.77 -21.72
N GLU A 9 -12.98 5.99 -21.63
CA GLU A 9 -13.35 5.02 -22.67
C GLU A 9 -13.61 5.70 -24.02
N ARG A 10 -14.42 6.77 -24.03
CA ARG A 10 -14.71 7.53 -25.24
C ARG A 10 -13.47 8.20 -25.83
N LEU A 11 -12.60 8.76 -24.99
CA LEU A 11 -11.36 9.42 -25.43
C LEU A 11 -10.39 8.40 -26.04
N TYR A 12 -10.25 7.23 -25.40
CA TYR A 12 -9.42 6.13 -25.92
C TYR A 12 -9.90 5.66 -27.29
N THR A 13 -11.20 5.36 -27.43
CA THR A 13 -11.77 4.89 -28.70
C THR A 13 -11.56 5.92 -29.81
N LYS A 14 -11.79 7.21 -29.52
CA LYS A 14 -11.57 8.30 -30.48
C LYS A 14 -10.10 8.41 -30.91
N ALA A 15 -9.15 8.36 -29.96
CA ALA A 15 -7.72 8.44 -30.26
C ALA A 15 -7.23 7.23 -31.06
N ARG A 16 -7.70 6.02 -30.71
CA ARG A 16 -7.38 4.78 -31.42
C ARG A 16 -7.86 4.82 -32.86
N GLU A 17 -9.12 5.18 -33.08
CA GLU A 17 -9.71 5.28 -34.42
C GLU A 17 -9.01 6.35 -35.26
N SER A 18 -8.78 7.53 -34.70
CA SER A 18 -8.04 8.61 -35.38
C SER A 18 -6.65 8.16 -35.83
N THR A 19 -5.92 7.43 -34.99
CA THR A 19 -4.56 6.97 -35.33
C THR A 19 -4.58 5.88 -36.41
N LEU A 20 -5.58 5.00 -36.39
CA LEU A 20 -5.73 3.96 -37.41
C LEU A 20 -6.00 4.55 -38.81
N THR A 21 -6.67 5.70 -38.90
CA THR A 21 -6.87 6.39 -40.19
C THR A 21 -5.59 7.00 -40.77
N LEU A 22 -4.57 7.28 -39.95
CA LEU A 22 -3.28 7.82 -40.42
C LEU A 22 -2.41 6.77 -41.10
N ILE A 23 -2.47 5.51 -40.66
CA ILE A 23 -1.64 4.41 -41.17
C ILE A 23 -1.69 4.30 -42.71
N PRO A 24 -2.86 4.28 -43.38
CA PRO A 24 -2.91 4.25 -44.84
C PRO A 24 -2.41 5.54 -45.49
N LEU A 25 -2.57 6.71 -44.85
CA LEU A 25 -2.08 7.99 -45.38
C LEU A 25 -0.54 8.07 -45.36
N LEU A 26 0.08 7.50 -44.34
CA LEU A 26 1.55 7.45 -44.21
C LEU A 26 2.19 6.37 -45.10
N SER A 27 1.41 5.42 -45.63
CA SER A 27 1.96 4.34 -46.46
C SER A 27 2.38 4.76 -47.86
N ARG A 28 1.81 5.85 -48.40
CA ARG A 28 2.10 6.37 -49.73
C ARG A 28 2.21 7.88 -49.66
N PHE A 29 3.33 8.44 -50.12
CA PHE A 29 3.39 9.87 -50.40
C PHE A 29 2.38 10.17 -51.51
N ARG A 30 1.65 11.27 -51.43
CA ARG A 30 0.78 11.77 -52.51
C ARG A 30 0.70 13.29 -52.39
N LEU A 31 0.59 13.97 -53.51
CA LEU A 31 0.39 15.43 -53.50
C LEU A 31 -1.01 15.73 -52.97
N GLN A 32 -1.12 16.68 -52.03
CA GLN A 32 -2.40 17.03 -51.39
C GLN A 32 -3.46 17.51 -52.41
N GLU A 33 -3.03 18.28 -53.43
CA GLU A 33 -3.94 18.91 -54.40
C GLU A 33 -4.45 17.93 -55.47
N THR A 34 -3.57 17.10 -56.02
CA THR A 34 -3.88 16.24 -57.18
C THR A 34 -4.01 14.77 -56.83
N ASN A 35 -3.67 14.36 -55.59
CA ASN A 35 -3.66 12.97 -55.15
C ASN A 35 -2.80 12.05 -56.06
N ALA A 36 -1.94 12.67 -56.86
CA ALA A 36 -1.05 12.06 -57.83
C ALA A 36 0.38 12.03 -57.27
N THR A 37 1.26 11.31 -57.95
CA THR A 37 2.68 11.35 -57.64
C THR A 37 3.26 12.75 -57.92
N PRO A 38 4.19 13.27 -57.08
CA PRO A 38 4.91 14.50 -57.39
C PRO A 38 5.55 14.37 -58.76
N GLN A 39 5.33 15.36 -59.64
CA GLN A 39 6.01 15.42 -60.93
C GLN A 39 7.47 15.84 -60.70
N LEU A 40 8.31 14.89 -60.33
CA LEU A 40 9.74 15.10 -60.10
C LEU A 40 10.41 15.68 -61.35
N ASP A 41 10.04 15.21 -62.55
CA ASP A 41 10.54 15.71 -63.84
C ASP A 41 10.37 17.22 -64.01
N ARG A 42 9.24 17.76 -63.54
CA ARG A 42 8.96 19.20 -63.59
C ARG A 42 9.67 19.99 -62.50
N TRP A 43 9.94 19.35 -61.36
CA TRP A 43 10.58 19.97 -60.19
C TRP A 43 12.10 20.04 -60.33
N VAL A 44 12.73 18.99 -60.85
CA VAL A 44 14.19 18.92 -61.11
C VAL A 44 14.60 19.96 -62.16
N GLY A 45 13.68 20.31 -63.07
CA GLY A 45 13.89 21.32 -64.09
C GLY A 45 14.55 20.74 -65.34
N TYR A 46 14.81 21.62 -66.32
CA TYR A 46 15.44 21.23 -67.57
C TYR A 46 16.95 21.06 -67.39
N THR A 47 17.51 20.01 -68.00
CA THR A 47 18.96 19.85 -68.13
C THR A 47 19.55 21.09 -68.82
N PRO A 48 20.58 21.75 -68.26
CA PRO A 48 21.19 22.92 -68.86
C PRO A 48 21.71 22.60 -70.27
N SER A 49 21.53 23.52 -71.23
CA SER A 49 21.97 23.34 -72.62
C SER A 49 23.49 23.23 -72.82
N ALA A 50 24.27 23.36 -71.74
CA ALA A 50 25.71 23.14 -71.72
C ALA A 50 26.10 21.68 -71.39
N ALA A 51 25.15 20.84 -70.96
CA ALA A 51 25.39 19.42 -70.73
C ALA A 51 25.53 18.71 -72.07
N THR A 52 26.65 18.02 -72.28
CA THR A 52 26.85 17.16 -73.45
C THR A 52 26.45 15.72 -73.12
N PRO A 53 25.92 14.93 -74.07
CA PRO A 53 25.55 13.52 -73.83
C PRO A 53 26.75 12.64 -73.39
N ALA A 54 27.98 13.09 -73.65
CA ALA A 54 29.20 12.46 -73.13
C ALA A 54 29.39 12.66 -71.61
N ASP A 55 28.83 13.74 -71.04
CA ASP A 55 28.79 13.94 -69.58
C ASP A 55 27.69 13.08 -68.93
N GLU A 56 26.77 12.51 -69.72
CA GLU A 56 25.63 11.72 -69.25
C GLU A 56 25.96 10.22 -69.14
N GLU A 57 26.92 9.70 -69.93
CA GLU A 57 27.37 8.29 -69.88
C GLU A 57 28.17 7.95 -68.61
N ASP A 58 28.90 8.91 -68.05
CA ASP A 58 29.74 8.73 -66.85
C ASP A 58 29.03 9.11 -65.53
N LEU A 59 27.82 9.67 -65.61
CA LEU A 59 27.05 10.07 -64.43
C LEU A 59 25.98 9.02 -64.11
N VAL A 60 25.96 8.58 -62.85
CA VAL A 60 24.84 7.80 -62.31
C VAL A 60 23.57 8.63 -62.46
N PRO A 61 22.52 8.14 -63.14
CA PRO A 61 21.29 8.90 -63.34
C PRO A 61 20.72 9.37 -62.00
N ILE A 62 20.75 10.68 -61.76
CA ILE A 62 20.12 11.25 -60.57
C ILE A 62 18.61 11.21 -60.80
N GLY A 63 17.97 10.17 -60.25
CA GLY A 63 16.52 10.02 -60.25
C GLY A 63 15.96 9.11 -61.34
N GLY A 64 16.59 7.98 -61.65
CA GLY A 64 15.95 7.00 -62.52
C GLY A 64 16.74 5.71 -62.70
N VAL A 65 16.19 4.63 -62.13
CA VAL A 65 16.54 3.23 -62.40
C VAL A 65 17.91 2.83 -61.85
N ASP A 66 17.93 2.41 -60.58
CA ASP A 66 18.91 1.41 -60.15
C ASP A 66 18.83 0.21 -61.11
N ASP A 67 19.97 -0.43 -61.42
CA ASP A 67 20.09 -1.64 -62.26
C ASP A 67 19.15 -2.82 -61.86
N ASP A 68 18.46 -2.68 -60.72
CA ASP A 68 17.45 -3.58 -60.18
C ASP A 68 16.03 -3.40 -60.74
N GLY A 69 15.76 -2.38 -61.58
CA GLY A 69 14.45 -2.22 -62.25
C GLY A 69 13.26 -1.87 -61.32
N LYS A 70 13.53 -1.37 -60.12
CA LYS A 70 12.47 -0.91 -59.19
C LYS A 70 11.87 0.39 -59.73
N SER A 71 10.57 0.38 -60.03
CA SER A 71 9.88 1.56 -60.58
C SER A 71 9.75 2.66 -59.52
N LEU A 72 9.62 3.92 -59.95
CA LEU A 72 9.33 5.06 -59.06
C LEU A 72 8.09 4.83 -58.17
N GLU A 73 7.18 3.95 -58.58
CA GLU A 73 6.02 3.55 -57.78
C GLU A 73 6.42 2.70 -56.55
N GLU A 74 7.46 1.88 -56.67
CA GLU A 74 8.00 1.04 -55.59
C GLU A 74 8.77 1.88 -54.57
N GLU A 75 9.55 2.86 -55.04
CA GLU A 75 10.27 3.82 -54.20
C GLU A 75 9.32 4.74 -53.41
N MET A 76 8.14 5.02 -53.97
CA MET A 76 7.13 5.88 -53.37
C MET A 76 6.19 5.14 -52.40
N THR A 77 6.29 3.81 -52.30
CA THR A 77 5.61 2.99 -51.29
C THR A 77 6.51 2.78 -50.05
N MET A 78 6.43 3.70 -49.09
CA MET A 78 7.25 3.64 -47.87
C MET A 78 6.92 2.44 -46.97
N LEU A 79 5.65 2.03 -46.92
CA LEU A 79 5.19 0.85 -46.18
C LEU A 79 4.47 -0.11 -47.11
N SER A 80 5.01 -1.33 -47.26
CA SER A 80 4.32 -2.42 -47.94
C SER A 80 3.02 -2.80 -47.22
N GLU A 81 2.08 -3.41 -47.94
CA GLU A 81 0.79 -3.84 -47.39
C GLU A 81 0.96 -4.75 -46.16
N THR A 82 1.96 -5.63 -46.18
CA THR A 82 2.30 -6.51 -45.07
C THR A 82 2.76 -5.74 -43.83
N LYS A 83 3.62 -4.73 -43.99
CA LYS A 83 4.06 -3.87 -42.88
C LYS A 83 2.90 -3.03 -42.32
N ARG A 84 1.95 -2.63 -43.18
CA ARG A 84 0.74 -1.89 -42.79
C ARG A 84 -0.16 -2.71 -41.87
N GLN A 85 -0.37 -3.98 -42.22
CA GLN A 85 -1.16 -4.92 -41.40
C GLN A 85 -0.46 -5.22 -40.08
N ASP A 86 0.85 -5.49 -40.10
CA ASP A 86 1.63 -5.74 -38.88
C ASP A 86 1.63 -4.52 -37.94
N LEU A 87 1.84 -3.31 -38.47
CA LEU A 87 1.78 -2.08 -37.69
C LEU A 87 0.40 -1.86 -37.06
N THR A 88 -0.68 -2.15 -37.80
CA THR A 88 -2.05 -2.06 -37.30
C THR A 88 -2.29 -3.00 -36.11
N VAL A 89 -1.83 -4.25 -36.23
CA VAL A 89 -1.98 -5.26 -35.17
C VAL A 89 -1.15 -4.89 -33.94
N ARG A 90 0.11 -4.49 -34.14
CA ARG A 90 1.00 -4.07 -33.06
C ARG A 90 0.50 -2.81 -32.35
N PHE A 91 0.00 -1.83 -33.10
CA PHE A 91 -0.60 -0.62 -32.54
C PHE A 91 -1.80 -0.94 -31.66
N LYS A 92 -2.74 -1.77 -32.14
CA LYS A 92 -3.91 -2.20 -31.35
C LYS A 92 -3.47 -2.88 -30.06
N LYS A 93 -2.54 -3.83 -30.14
CA LYS A 93 -2.02 -4.56 -28.97
C LYS A 93 -1.36 -3.64 -27.95
N ALA A 94 -0.54 -2.70 -28.40
CA ALA A 94 0.14 -1.74 -27.53
C ALA A 94 -0.86 -0.76 -26.89
N ALA A 95 -1.79 -0.21 -27.69
CA ALA A 95 -2.81 0.74 -27.24
C ALA A 95 -3.76 0.10 -26.21
N ASP A 96 -4.22 -1.12 -26.47
CA ASP A 96 -5.06 -1.86 -25.53
C ASP A 96 -4.30 -2.19 -24.24
N GLY A 97 -3.00 -2.50 -24.31
CA GLY A 97 -2.15 -2.71 -23.14
C GLY A 97 -2.07 -1.48 -22.23
N VAL A 98 -1.73 -0.31 -22.80
CA VAL A 98 -1.65 0.95 -22.06
C VAL A 98 -3.02 1.37 -21.51
N TYR A 99 -4.09 1.16 -22.27
CA TYR A 99 -5.45 1.45 -21.82
C TYR A 99 -5.87 0.61 -20.60
N VAL A 100 -5.59 -0.69 -20.61
CA VAL A 100 -5.89 -1.58 -19.48
C VAL A 100 -5.10 -1.19 -18.25
N GLU A 101 -3.82 -0.83 -18.41
CA GLU A 101 -2.98 -0.35 -17.32
C GLU A 101 -3.52 0.94 -16.72
N ALA A 102 -3.87 1.92 -17.55
CA ALA A 102 -4.46 3.19 -17.09
C ALA A 102 -5.82 2.99 -16.40
N LYS A 103 -6.67 2.11 -16.94
CA LYS A 103 -7.97 1.77 -16.34
C LYS A 103 -7.81 1.05 -15.01
N ARG A 104 -6.87 0.10 -14.91
CA ARG A 104 -6.55 -0.61 -13.67
C ARG A 104 -5.92 0.33 -12.64
N SER A 105 -5.05 1.24 -13.06
CA SER A 105 -4.44 2.26 -12.19
C SER A 105 -5.48 3.23 -11.63
N ALA A 106 -6.45 3.66 -12.44
CA ALA A 106 -7.54 4.53 -12.00
C ALA A 106 -8.47 3.86 -10.97
N ILE A 107 -8.54 2.52 -10.95
CA ILE A 107 -9.39 1.74 -10.04
C ILE A 107 -8.58 1.17 -8.85
N GLY A 108 -7.28 0.96 -9.02
CA GLY A 108 -6.40 0.19 -8.13
C GLY A 108 -6.09 0.82 -6.78
N GLY A 109 -6.68 1.97 -6.44
CA GLY A 109 -6.51 2.63 -5.14
C GLY A 109 -7.49 2.18 -4.06
N MET A 110 -8.49 1.33 -4.36
CA MET A 110 -9.43 0.84 -3.35
C MET A 110 -8.93 -0.47 -2.76
N THR A 111 -8.31 -0.40 -1.58
CA THR A 111 -8.11 -1.58 -0.73
C THR A 111 -9.47 -2.03 -0.20
N GLN A 112 -10.16 -2.88 -0.96
CA GLN A 112 -11.36 -3.54 -0.48
C GLN A 112 -10.94 -4.58 0.56
N ILE A 113 -11.21 -4.31 1.83
CA ILE A 113 -11.02 -5.28 2.90
C ILE A 113 -11.96 -6.45 2.61
N PRO A 114 -11.46 -7.69 2.51
CA PRO A 114 -12.30 -8.82 2.16
C PRO A 114 -13.41 -9.07 3.18
N VAL A 115 -14.59 -9.49 2.72
CA VAL A 115 -15.79 -9.68 3.57
C VAL A 115 -15.54 -10.69 4.71
N TYR A 116 -14.73 -11.72 4.46
CA TYR A 116 -14.36 -12.70 5.48
C TYR A 116 -13.60 -12.08 6.66
N PHE A 117 -12.89 -10.96 6.49
CA PHE A 117 -12.25 -10.26 7.59
C PHE A 117 -13.28 -9.65 8.56
N TYR A 118 -14.38 -9.09 8.04
CA TYR A 118 -15.47 -8.60 8.88
C TYR A 118 -16.20 -9.74 9.60
N ILE A 119 -16.41 -10.87 8.92
CA ILE A 119 -17.00 -12.07 9.54
C ILE A 119 -16.08 -12.63 10.62
N LEU A 120 -14.77 -12.64 10.38
CA LEU A 120 -13.76 -13.07 11.34
C LEU A 120 -13.73 -12.15 12.57
N LEU A 121 -13.70 -10.83 12.36
CA LEU A 121 -13.78 -9.85 13.45
C LEU A 121 -15.07 -10.01 14.26
N LEU A 122 -16.20 -10.28 13.59
CA LEU A 122 -17.46 -10.51 14.27
C LEU A 122 -17.42 -11.82 15.07
N ALA A 123 -16.89 -12.90 14.51
CA ALA A 123 -16.78 -14.19 15.19
C ALA A 123 -15.85 -14.13 16.42
N LEU A 124 -14.70 -13.46 16.31
CA LEU A 124 -13.76 -13.28 17.43
C LEU A 124 -14.26 -12.24 18.44
N GLY A 125 -14.86 -11.15 17.96
CA GLY A 125 -15.34 -10.03 18.78
C GLY A 125 -16.74 -10.22 19.36
N TRP A 126 -17.45 -11.31 19.01
CA TRP A 126 -18.80 -11.58 19.51
C TRP A 126 -18.86 -11.67 21.04
N ASN A 127 -17.80 -12.20 21.66
CA ASN A 127 -17.70 -12.28 23.12
C ASN A 127 -17.67 -10.90 23.80
N GLU A 128 -17.02 -9.91 23.19
CA GLU A 128 -16.98 -8.54 23.71
C GLU A 128 -18.38 -7.91 23.71
N ILE A 129 -19.16 -8.17 22.66
CA ILE A 129 -20.54 -7.69 22.55
C ILE A 129 -21.42 -8.33 23.63
N ILE A 130 -21.27 -9.64 23.87
CA ILE A 130 -22.01 -10.33 24.95
C ILE A 130 -21.60 -9.78 26.32
N ALA A 131 -20.30 -9.61 26.58
CA ALA A 131 -19.82 -9.08 27.86
C ALA A 131 -20.35 -7.67 28.13
N ALA A 132 -20.28 -6.78 27.12
CA ALA A 132 -20.83 -5.44 27.21
C ALA A 132 -22.35 -5.45 27.44
N TYR A 133 -23.07 -6.36 26.79
CA TYR A 133 -24.51 -6.55 26.98
C TYR A 133 -24.85 -6.95 28.43
N ILE A 134 -24.11 -7.89 29.01
CA ILE A 134 -24.31 -8.31 30.41
C ILE A 134 -24.01 -7.17 31.38
N ILE A 135 -22.92 -6.43 31.16
CA ILE A 135 -22.54 -5.25 31.98
C ILE A 135 -23.63 -4.18 31.91
N TYR A 136 -24.18 -3.94 30.72
CA TYR A 136 -25.27 -2.99 30.54
C TYR A 136 -26.57 -3.44 31.21
N GLN A 137 -26.98 -4.70 31.02
CA GLN A 137 -28.21 -5.25 31.62
C GLN A 137 -28.19 -5.21 33.15
N LEU A 138 -27.02 -5.46 33.74
CA LEU A 138 -26.85 -5.48 35.19
C LEU A 138 -26.45 -4.10 35.76
N ASN A 139 -26.42 -3.05 34.93
CA ASN A 139 -25.96 -1.70 35.29
C ASN A 139 -24.59 -1.69 36.00
N LEU A 140 -23.70 -2.60 35.59
CA LEU A 140 -22.41 -2.86 36.23
C LEU A 140 -21.31 -1.88 35.81
N TRP A 141 -21.64 -0.83 35.05
CA TRP A 141 -20.68 0.19 34.61
C TRP A 141 -19.93 0.83 35.78
N GLY A 142 -20.61 1.09 36.89
CA GLY A 142 -19.98 1.63 38.11
C GLY A 142 -19.06 0.63 38.82
N PRO A 143 -19.56 -0.56 39.23
CA PRO A 143 -18.76 -1.60 39.88
C PRO A 143 -17.55 -2.04 39.07
N MET A 144 -17.68 -2.22 37.76
CA MET A 144 -16.56 -2.61 36.88
C MET A 144 -15.46 -1.56 36.84
N VAL A 145 -15.81 -0.27 36.76
CA VAL A 145 -14.82 0.82 36.78
C VAL A 145 -14.08 0.86 38.12
N LYS A 146 -14.79 0.72 39.26
CA LYS A 146 -14.16 0.69 40.59
C LYS A 146 -13.22 -0.50 40.77
N MET A 147 -13.62 -1.68 40.27
CA MET A 147 -12.77 -2.88 40.30
C MET A 147 -11.57 -2.72 39.37
N ALA A 148 -11.73 -2.10 38.20
CA ALA A 148 -10.62 -1.82 37.28
C ALA A 148 -9.61 -0.83 37.87
N GLU A 149 -10.08 0.23 38.54
CA GLU A 149 -9.23 1.18 39.26
C GLU A 149 -8.47 0.47 40.40
N ALA A 150 -9.16 -0.29 41.25
CA ALA A 150 -8.54 -1.03 42.34
C ALA A 150 -7.52 -2.06 41.84
N ALA A 151 -7.85 -2.79 40.77
CA ALA A 151 -6.92 -3.74 40.14
C ALA A 151 -5.72 -3.05 39.49
N SER A 152 -5.91 -1.86 38.90
CA SER A 152 -4.83 -1.05 38.33
C SER A 152 -3.86 -0.57 39.42
N HIS A 153 -4.39 -0.09 40.55
CA HIS A 153 -3.58 0.27 41.70
C HIS A 153 -2.79 -0.94 42.24
N GLN A 154 -3.44 -2.10 42.38
CA GLN A 154 -2.78 -3.34 42.80
C GLN A 154 -1.71 -3.81 41.79
N ALA A 155 -1.95 -3.66 40.49
CA ALA A 155 -0.98 -4.00 39.45
C ALA A 155 0.27 -3.10 39.50
N VAL A 156 0.11 -1.81 39.81
CA VAL A 156 1.24 -0.89 40.00
C VAL A 156 2.04 -1.24 41.26
N GLU A 157 1.37 -1.59 42.36
CA GLU A 157 2.03 -1.99 43.60
C GLU A 157 2.80 -3.31 43.45
N GLU A 158 2.17 -4.33 42.86
CA GLU A 158 2.83 -5.60 42.58
C GLU A 158 3.95 -5.42 41.54
N GLY A 159 3.76 -4.58 40.52
CA GLY A 159 4.80 -4.23 39.54
C GLY A 159 6.01 -3.56 40.19
N LYS A 160 5.81 -2.59 41.09
CA LYS A 160 6.88 -1.99 41.90
C LYS A 160 7.56 -3.00 42.80
N LYS A 161 6.80 -3.92 43.41
CA LYS A 161 7.33 -4.99 44.25
C LYS A 161 8.20 -5.95 43.44
N ARG A 162 7.79 -6.34 42.22
CA ARG A 162 8.59 -7.15 41.30
C ARG A 162 9.83 -6.43 40.79
N LEU A 163 9.73 -5.14 40.47
CA LEU A 163 10.90 -4.32 40.09
C LEU A 163 11.89 -4.18 41.25
N ARG A 164 11.39 -4.04 42.48
CA ARG A 164 12.23 -4.03 43.68
C ARG A 164 12.87 -5.39 43.95
N ASP A 165 12.14 -6.48 43.79
CA ASP A 165 12.65 -7.85 43.92
C ASP A 165 13.71 -8.19 42.86
N LEU A 166 13.61 -7.58 41.67
CA LEU A 166 14.62 -7.67 40.61
C LEU A 166 15.82 -6.73 40.80
N LEU A 167 15.63 -5.63 41.53
CA LEU A 167 16.65 -4.61 41.79
C LEU A 167 17.39 -4.83 43.12
N GLU A 168 16.75 -5.49 44.09
CA GLU A 168 17.42 -6.03 45.26
C GLU A 168 18.42 -7.05 44.71
N PRO A 169 19.74 -6.75 44.81
CA PRO A 169 20.73 -7.56 44.16
C PRO A 169 20.57 -8.98 44.66
N SER A 170 20.31 -9.87 43.71
CA SER A 170 20.63 -11.27 43.86
C SER A 170 22.06 -11.33 44.42
N ASP A 171 22.21 -11.95 45.59
CA ASP A 171 23.45 -12.59 45.98
C ASP A 171 23.79 -13.63 44.90
N ILE A 172 24.36 -13.15 43.79
CA ILE A 172 25.00 -13.91 42.73
C ILE A 172 26.31 -14.39 43.34
N GLY A 173 26.20 -15.51 44.07
CA GLY A 173 27.25 -16.09 44.89
C GLY A 173 26.62 -16.42 46.24
N HIS A 174 26.06 -17.60 46.47
CA HIS A 174 26.72 -18.88 46.31
C HIS A 174 25.68 -19.98 46.11
N HIS A 175 25.69 -20.62 44.93
CA HIS A 175 25.03 -21.91 44.73
C HIS A 175 25.82 -22.96 45.53
N GLY A 176 25.52 -23.05 46.82
CA GLY A 176 26.12 -23.94 47.79
C GLY A 176 25.09 -24.91 48.38
N MET A 177 24.79 -25.95 47.61
CA MET A 177 24.36 -27.29 48.01
C MET A 177 24.09 -27.53 49.52
N LYS A 178 22.86 -27.87 49.92
CA LYS A 178 22.59 -28.85 51.00
C LYS A 178 21.27 -29.60 50.78
N TYR A 179 21.38 -30.80 50.22
CA TYR A 179 20.44 -31.88 50.50
C TYR A 179 20.62 -32.33 51.95
N LYS A 180 19.54 -32.52 52.72
CA LYS A 180 19.55 -33.46 53.84
C LYS A 180 18.16 -34.02 54.16
N ASN A 181 18.05 -35.31 53.91
CA ASN A 181 17.04 -36.26 54.34
C ASN A 181 17.20 -36.55 55.85
N GLY A 182 16.13 -36.96 56.54
CA GLY A 182 16.24 -37.65 57.83
C GLY A 182 15.37 -37.10 58.95
N THR A 183 14.26 -37.80 59.18
CA THR A 183 13.68 -38.16 60.48
C THR A 183 14.47 -37.68 61.70
N GLU A 184 13.84 -36.86 62.56
CA GLU A 184 13.60 -37.22 63.96
C GLU A 184 12.76 -36.16 64.68
N GLN A 185 11.79 -36.68 65.41
CA GLN A 185 10.89 -36.00 66.32
C GLN A 185 11.68 -35.65 67.59
N TYR A 186 11.56 -34.44 68.10
CA TYR A 186 11.69 -34.20 69.55
C TYR A 186 10.63 -33.18 69.98
N GLU A 187 9.58 -33.76 70.53
CA GLU A 187 8.71 -33.20 71.54
C GLU A 187 9.54 -32.60 72.70
N MET A 188 9.13 -31.46 73.23
CA MET A 188 9.00 -31.27 74.68
C MET A 188 8.10 -30.08 74.96
N SER A 189 7.21 -30.37 75.89
CA SER A 189 5.99 -29.67 76.21
C SER A 189 6.18 -28.77 77.44
N HIS A 190 5.23 -27.84 77.56
CA HIS A 190 4.85 -27.11 78.78
C HIS A 190 5.87 -26.19 79.45
N VAL A 191 5.64 -24.87 79.28
CA VAL A 191 5.52 -23.96 80.43
C VAL A 191 4.34 -23.02 80.18
N ARG A 192 3.40 -23.05 81.13
CA ARG A 192 2.19 -22.24 81.23
C ARG A 192 2.50 -21.00 82.08
N SER A 193 2.36 -19.81 81.51
CA SER A 193 2.22 -18.52 82.21
C SER A 193 1.86 -17.48 81.13
N GLY A 194 0.82 -16.67 81.17
CA GLY A 194 -0.17 -16.35 82.17
C GLY A 194 -0.84 -15.05 81.71
N ARG A 195 -2.18 -15.02 81.77
CA ARG A 195 -3.09 -13.86 81.68
C ARG A 195 -3.29 -13.17 80.34
N ASN A 196 -4.53 -13.35 79.89
CA ASN A 196 -5.19 -12.67 78.80
C ASN A 196 -5.83 -11.36 79.30
N ALA A 197 -5.68 -10.33 78.47
CA ALA A 197 -6.61 -9.22 78.20
C ALA A 197 -7.56 -8.73 79.31
N THR A 198 -7.36 -7.47 79.72
CA THR A 198 -8.44 -6.61 80.22
C THR A 198 -8.47 -5.32 79.41
N LYS A 199 -9.59 -5.13 78.73
CA LYS A 199 -10.05 -3.90 78.07
C LYS A 199 -10.01 -2.71 79.03
N ILE A 200 -9.62 -1.54 78.54
CA ILE A 200 -10.30 -0.28 78.86
C ILE A 200 -10.42 0.54 77.58
N ASN A 201 -11.65 1.00 77.32
CA ASN A 201 -12.06 1.87 76.24
C ASN A 201 -12.85 3.00 76.93
N GLU A 202 -12.24 4.18 77.02
CA GLU A 202 -12.80 5.44 77.53
C GLU A 202 -11.93 6.55 76.90
N ARG A 203 -12.40 7.70 76.45
CA ARG A 203 -13.72 8.27 76.15
C ARG A 203 -13.38 9.59 75.41
N ASP A 204 -14.15 9.95 74.40
CA ASP A 204 -14.14 11.31 73.84
C ASP A 204 -14.53 12.31 74.93
N ASP A 205 -13.93 13.51 74.91
CA ASP A 205 -14.63 14.82 74.93
C ASP A 205 -13.65 15.98 75.18
N ASP A 206 -13.88 17.05 74.40
CA ASP A 206 -13.68 18.48 74.66
C ASP A 206 -12.32 19.18 74.44
N ASP A 207 -12.31 19.95 73.34
CA ASP A 207 -12.05 21.40 73.24
C ASP A 207 -10.79 22.01 73.86
N GLU A 208 -9.89 22.52 73.00
CA GLU A 208 -9.34 23.87 73.19
C GLU A 208 -8.90 24.50 71.86
N VAL A 209 -9.50 25.65 71.56
CA VAL A 209 -9.18 26.55 70.45
C VAL A 209 -8.29 27.65 71.02
N GLU A 210 -7.03 27.72 70.63
CA GLU A 210 -6.28 28.99 70.60
C GLU A 210 -5.37 29.00 69.37
N GLY A 211 -5.59 30.00 68.52
CA GLY A 211 -4.71 30.32 67.42
C GLY A 211 -3.59 31.23 67.89
N GLU A 212 -2.41 31.11 67.29
CA GLU A 212 -1.50 32.23 67.10
C GLU A 212 -0.82 32.11 65.75
N GLU A 213 -1.04 33.16 64.95
CA GLU A 213 -0.31 33.50 63.74
C GLU A 213 1.12 33.90 64.11
N THR A 214 2.13 33.40 63.41
CA THR A 214 3.34 34.19 63.12
C THR A 214 3.89 33.83 61.73
N TRP A 215 4.36 34.89 61.08
CA TRP A 215 4.68 35.12 59.67
C TRP A 215 5.59 34.12 58.94
#